data_AF-A0A8I1QUA1-F1
#
_entry.id   AF-A0A8I1QUA1-F1
#
_cell.length_a   1.000
_cell.length_b   1.000
_cell.length_c   1.000
_cell.angle_alpha   90.00
_cell.angle_beta   90.00
_cell.angle_gamma   90.00
#
_symmetry.space_group_name_H-M   'P 1'
#
loop_
_entity.id
_entity.type
_entity.pdbx_description
1 polymer ?
#
loop_
_entity_poly.entity_id
_entity_poly.type
_entity_poly.pdbx_seq_one_letter_code
_entity_poly.pdbx_strand_id
1 'polypeptide(L)'
;MDKFYIDPKRTRLLQASERVRKANLERIEFWGAYNLVKVLDLGRAVSQNADGEIELGGYVTLQSELSRKTPKEIETALGLRPGSLDQGCRIFRFRKTPTLNGFEVRGYSSLPDGLRLKPEHRADPHGYPRGQMAWQIVLTTPLPAILVSTLAPGQAFDPGRHPGIRYL
;
A
#
# COMPACT_ATOMS: atom_id res chain seq x y z
N MET A 1 24.04 -5.92 -3.54
CA MET A 1 22.58 -5.76 -3.68
C MET A 1 22.08 -6.08 -5.09
N ASP A 2 22.81 -5.72 -6.16
CA ASP A 2 22.34 -5.85 -7.56
C ASP A 2 22.10 -7.27 -8.11
N LYS A 3 22.47 -8.35 -7.40
CA LYS A 3 22.37 -9.72 -7.94
C LYS A 3 20.93 -10.20 -8.10
N PHE A 4 19.99 -9.72 -7.28
CA PHE A 4 18.60 -10.19 -7.23
C PHE A 4 17.63 -9.36 -8.08
N TYR A 5 18.04 -8.14 -8.47
CA TYR A 5 17.12 -7.14 -9.01
C TYR A 5 17.45 -6.77 -10.46
N ILE A 6 16.42 -6.41 -11.21
CA ILE A 6 16.53 -5.85 -12.55
C ILE A 6 16.75 -4.34 -12.40
N ASP A 7 17.95 -3.87 -12.76
CA ASP A 7 18.33 -2.45 -12.79
C ASP A 7 17.78 -1.61 -11.60
N PRO A 8 18.19 -1.95 -10.37
CA PRO A 8 17.68 -1.28 -9.17
C PRO A 8 18.08 0.20 -9.14
N LYS A 9 19.24 0.56 -9.70
CA LYS A 9 19.71 1.95 -9.78
C LYS A 9 18.76 2.81 -10.62
N ARG A 10 18.44 2.38 -11.83
CA ARG A 10 17.48 3.11 -12.68
C ARG A 10 16.10 3.17 -12.05
N THR A 11 15.66 2.09 -11.42
CA THR A 11 14.37 2.05 -10.71
C THR A 11 14.31 3.12 -9.61
N ARG A 12 15.36 3.24 -8.79
CA ARG A 12 15.44 4.28 -7.75
C ARG A 12 15.52 5.69 -8.32
N LEU A 13 16.29 5.91 -9.38
CA LEU A 13 16.36 7.21 -10.06
C LEU A 13 14.99 7.66 -10.58
N LEU A 14 14.21 6.73 -11.15
CA LEU A 14 12.84 7.00 -11.58
C LEU A 14 11.92 7.31 -10.41
N GLN A 15 11.96 6.52 -9.34
CA GLN A 15 11.13 6.72 -8.14
C GLN A 15 11.43 8.06 -7.43
N ALA A 16 12.69 8.50 -7.43
CA ALA A 16 13.10 9.78 -6.84
C ALA A 16 12.78 10.99 -7.74
N SER A 17 12.49 10.76 -9.03
CA SER A 17 12.23 11.84 -9.99
C SER A 17 11.04 12.69 -9.58
N GLU A 18 11.23 14.02 -9.56
CA GLU A 18 10.16 14.98 -9.31
C GLU A 18 9.00 14.81 -10.28
N ARG A 19 9.29 14.57 -11.56
CA ARG A 19 8.27 14.32 -12.60
C ARG A 19 7.38 13.13 -12.24
N VAL A 20 7.97 12.04 -11.74
CA VAL A 20 7.25 10.82 -11.36
C VAL A 20 6.44 11.05 -10.09
N ARG A 21 6.97 11.81 -9.13
CA ARG A 21 6.23 12.22 -7.92
C ARG A 21 5.02 13.09 -8.26
N LYS A 22 5.17 14.12 -9.10
CA LYS A 22 4.06 14.97 -9.55
C LYS A 22 2.96 14.17 -10.24
N ALA A 23 3.33 13.30 -11.18
CA ALA A 23 2.37 12.43 -11.87
C ALA A 23 1.64 11.45 -10.92
N ASN A 24 2.30 10.98 -9.85
CA ASN A 24 1.62 10.17 -8.84
C ASN A 24 0.70 11.01 -7.96
N LEU A 25 1.09 12.25 -7.61
CA LEU A 25 0.23 13.16 -6.85
C LEU A 25 -1.05 13.48 -7.62
N GLU A 26 -0.96 13.82 -8.92
CA GLU A 26 -2.13 14.05 -9.78
C GLU A 26 -3.08 12.85 -9.80
N ARG A 27 -2.55 11.62 -9.86
CA ARG A 27 -3.35 10.39 -9.77
C ARG A 27 -3.99 10.21 -8.40
N ILE A 28 -3.26 10.47 -7.32
CA ILE A 28 -3.77 10.40 -5.96
C ILE A 28 -4.90 11.41 -5.75
N GLU A 29 -4.76 12.63 -6.27
CA GLU A 29 -5.80 13.66 -6.24
C GLU A 29 -7.02 13.24 -7.05
N PHE A 30 -6.81 12.67 -8.24
CA PHE A 30 -7.89 12.13 -9.07
C PHE A 30 -8.65 10.98 -8.38
N TRP A 31 -7.95 10.04 -7.74
CA TRP A 31 -8.58 8.95 -6.99
C TRP A 31 -9.22 9.43 -5.68
N GLY A 32 -8.66 10.45 -5.06
CA GLY A 32 -9.07 10.97 -3.77
C GLY A 32 -8.57 10.13 -2.59
N ALA A 33 -8.41 10.80 -1.44
CA ALA A 33 -7.87 10.21 -0.21
C ALA A 33 -8.61 8.95 0.25
N TYR A 34 -9.93 8.90 0.06
CA TYR A 34 -10.78 7.78 0.47
C TYR A 34 -10.44 6.45 -0.22
N ASN A 35 -9.80 6.50 -1.39
CA ASN A 35 -9.36 5.31 -2.11
C ASN A 35 -7.96 4.84 -1.71
N LEU A 36 -7.21 5.65 -0.96
CA LEU A 36 -5.93 5.25 -0.38
C LEU A 36 -6.19 4.38 0.85
N VAL A 37 -5.56 3.21 0.89
CA VAL A 37 -5.71 2.26 1.98
C VAL A 37 -4.37 1.76 2.50
N LYS A 38 -4.33 1.52 3.81
CA LYS A 38 -3.22 0.87 4.49
C LYS A 38 -3.68 -0.44 5.11
N VAL A 39 -2.87 -1.48 4.94
CA VAL A 39 -3.06 -2.78 5.59
C VAL A 39 -2.08 -2.90 6.75
N LEU A 40 -2.58 -3.32 7.90
CA LEU A 40 -1.78 -3.69 9.07
C LEU A 40 -2.18 -5.08 9.53
N ASP A 41 -1.22 -5.85 10.04
CA ASP A 41 -1.52 -7.06 10.80
C ASP A 41 -2.32 -6.71 12.08
N LEU A 42 -3.01 -7.69 12.67
CA LEU A 42 -3.83 -7.45 13.86
C LEU A 42 -3.02 -7.04 15.09
N GLY A 43 -1.77 -7.50 15.21
CA GLY A 43 -0.90 -7.24 16.36
C GLY A 43 -0.22 -5.87 16.35
N ARG A 44 -0.22 -5.17 15.21
CA ARG A 44 0.46 -3.87 15.07
C ARG A 44 -0.16 -2.79 15.97
N ALA A 45 0.63 -2.11 16.77
CA ALA A 45 0.15 -0.88 17.41
C ALA A 45 -0.16 0.20 16.35
N VAL A 46 -1.18 1.02 16.61
CA VAL A 46 -1.49 2.23 15.83
C VAL A 46 -1.15 3.45 16.66
N SER A 47 -0.54 4.46 16.03
CA SER A 47 -0.30 5.75 16.65
C SER A 47 -1.55 6.63 16.58
N GLN A 48 -1.76 7.42 17.64
CA GLN A 48 -2.75 8.48 17.67
C GLN A 48 -2.04 9.83 17.86
N ASN A 49 -2.60 10.89 17.28
CA ASN A 49 -2.13 12.25 17.54
C ASN A 49 -2.72 12.81 18.85
N ALA A 50 -2.39 14.07 19.17
CA ALA A 50 -2.85 14.73 20.39
C ALA A 50 -4.38 14.82 20.50
N ASP A 51 -5.08 14.84 19.36
CA ASP A 51 -6.54 14.89 19.28
C ASP A 51 -7.19 13.49 19.34
N GLY A 52 -6.38 12.43 19.50
CA GLY A 52 -6.83 11.05 19.54
C GLY A 52 -7.14 10.45 18.16
N GLU A 53 -6.83 11.14 17.06
CA GLU A 53 -7.02 10.61 15.71
C GLU A 53 -5.90 9.63 15.36
N ILE A 54 -6.24 8.53 14.68
CA ILE A 54 -5.25 7.56 14.19
C ILE A 54 -4.43 8.21 13.07
N GLU A 55 -3.11 8.19 13.20
CA GLU A 55 -2.18 8.64 12.16
C GLU A 55 -1.32 7.50 11.65
N LEU A 56 -1.25 7.34 10.33
CA LEU A 56 -0.54 6.24 9.69
C LEU A 56 0.42 6.76 8.61
N GLY A 57 1.67 6.29 8.64
CA GLY A 57 2.66 6.44 7.57
C GLY A 57 2.98 5.12 6.89
N GLY A 58 4.06 5.05 6.11
CA GLY A 58 4.56 3.81 5.50
C GLY A 58 3.81 3.41 4.22
N TYR A 59 3.89 2.13 3.84
CA TYR A 59 3.28 1.63 2.61
C TYR A 59 1.75 1.79 2.59
N VAL A 60 1.26 2.27 1.45
CA VAL A 60 -0.14 2.55 1.11
C VAL A 60 -0.41 2.08 -0.32
N THR A 61 -1.62 1.60 -0.57
CA THR A 61 -2.09 1.11 -1.87
C THR A 61 -3.50 1.64 -2.16
N LEU A 62 -4.14 1.19 -3.24
CA LEU A 62 -5.52 1.55 -3.56
C LEU A 62 -6.51 0.50 -3.08
N GLN A 63 -7.71 0.96 -2.72
CA GLN A 63 -8.81 0.11 -2.30
C GLN A 63 -9.17 -0.95 -3.36
N SER A 64 -9.11 -0.59 -4.65
CA SER A 64 -9.37 -1.51 -5.77
C SER A 64 -8.39 -2.67 -5.83
N GLU A 65 -7.16 -2.48 -5.36
CA GLU A 65 -6.14 -3.54 -5.31
C GLU A 65 -6.48 -4.60 -4.25
N LEU A 66 -7.29 -4.24 -3.25
CA LEU A 66 -7.66 -5.12 -2.14
C LEU A 66 -9.08 -5.68 -2.25
N SER A 67 -9.93 -5.05 -3.05
CA SER A 67 -11.35 -5.41 -3.13
C SER A 67 -11.53 -6.89 -3.46
N ARG A 68 -12.42 -7.55 -2.71
CA ARG A 68 -12.75 -8.99 -2.79
C ARG A 68 -11.60 -9.94 -2.51
N LYS A 69 -10.48 -9.46 -1.97
CA LYS A 69 -9.36 -10.31 -1.54
C LYS A 69 -9.45 -10.62 -0.05
N THR A 70 -9.16 -11.87 0.30
CA THR A 70 -8.90 -12.32 1.67
C THR A 70 -7.52 -11.83 2.16
N PRO A 71 -7.21 -11.86 3.48
CA PRO A 71 -5.90 -11.48 3.98
C PRO A 71 -4.72 -12.15 3.24
N LYS A 72 -4.81 -13.46 2.98
CA LYS A 72 -3.78 -14.23 2.24
C LYS A 72 -3.60 -13.74 0.80
N GLU A 73 -4.70 -13.41 0.13
CA GLU A 73 -4.65 -12.86 -1.23
C GLU A 73 -4.12 -11.42 -1.23
N ILE A 74 -4.42 -10.64 -0.19
CA ILE A 74 -3.85 -9.30 0.02
C ILE A 74 -2.33 -9.37 0.19
N GLU A 75 -1.81 -10.32 0.98
CA GLU A 75 -0.36 -10.53 1.09
C GLU A 75 0.28 -10.75 -0.27
N THR A 76 -0.32 -11.66 -1.05
CA THR A 76 0.15 -12.02 -2.38
C THR A 76 0.09 -10.82 -3.32
N ALA A 77 -1.02 -10.07 -3.32
CA ALA A 77 -1.20 -8.90 -4.17
C ALA A 77 -0.16 -7.81 -3.87
N LEU A 78 0.09 -7.55 -2.59
CA LEU A 78 1.02 -6.51 -2.14
C LEU A 78 2.49 -6.96 -2.10
N GLY A 79 2.76 -8.25 -2.29
CA GLY A 79 4.11 -8.82 -2.18
C GLY A 79 4.63 -8.84 -0.75
N LEU A 80 3.75 -8.97 0.25
CA LEU A 80 4.15 -9.07 1.66
C LEU A 80 4.80 -10.42 1.93
N ARG A 81 5.52 -10.50 3.06
CA ARG A 81 6.09 -11.77 3.53
C ARG A 81 4.94 -12.77 3.77
N PRO A 82 5.04 -14.01 3.27
CA PRO A 82 4.01 -15.03 3.51
C PRO A 82 3.77 -15.22 5.01
N GLY A 83 2.50 -15.21 5.41
CA GLY A 83 2.05 -15.45 6.78
C GLY A 83 2.04 -14.23 7.70
N SER A 84 2.43 -13.05 7.20
CA SER A 84 2.29 -11.76 7.91
C SER A 84 0.84 -11.40 8.28
N LEU A 85 -0.15 -11.90 7.56
CA LEU A 85 -1.59 -11.66 7.73
C LEU A 85 -2.37 -12.96 8.01
N ASP A 86 -1.69 -14.04 8.43
CA ASP A 86 -2.34 -15.33 8.73
C ASP A 86 -3.40 -15.24 9.83
N GLN A 87 -3.25 -14.29 10.75
CA GLN A 87 -4.22 -14.03 11.82
C GLN A 87 -5.34 -13.07 11.37
N GLY A 88 -5.31 -12.59 10.14
CA GLY A 88 -6.17 -11.52 9.65
C GLY A 88 -5.45 -10.18 9.56
N CYS A 89 -6.20 -9.13 9.25
CA CYS A 89 -5.65 -7.80 9.07
C CYS A 89 -6.65 -6.69 9.39
N ARG A 90 -6.13 -5.49 9.62
CA ARG A 90 -6.91 -4.25 9.67
C ARG A 90 -6.63 -3.42 8.44
N ILE A 91 -7.68 -2.91 7.84
CA ILE A 91 -7.62 -2.02 6.69
C ILE A 91 -8.07 -0.64 7.14
N PHE A 92 -7.22 0.34 6.87
CA PHE A 92 -7.46 1.75 7.16
C PHE A 92 -7.60 2.54 5.88
N ARG A 93 -8.43 3.58 5.88
CA ARG A 93 -8.54 4.58 4.81
C ARG A 93 -8.06 5.93 5.29
N PHE A 94 -7.52 6.74 4.39
CA PHE A 94 -7.03 8.07 4.72
C PHE A 94 -8.11 9.15 4.54
N ARG A 95 -8.07 10.17 5.41
CA ARG A 95 -8.97 11.33 5.33
C ARG A 95 -8.40 12.47 4.48
N LYS A 96 -7.10 12.47 4.22
CA LYS A 96 -6.38 13.52 3.51
C LYS A 96 -5.49 12.90 2.43
N THR A 97 -5.27 13.64 1.34
CA THR A 97 -4.24 13.31 0.36
C THR A 97 -2.87 13.74 0.92
N PRO A 98 -1.79 12.99 0.62
CA PRO A 98 -0.44 13.45 0.91
C PRO A 98 -0.10 14.69 0.10
N THR A 99 0.81 15.51 0.63
CA THR A 99 1.44 16.58 -0.15
C THR A 99 2.53 16.01 -1.05
N LEU A 100 3.03 16.78 -2.01
CA LEU A 100 4.12 16.35 -2.92
C LEU A 100 5.36 15.82 -2.19
N ASN A 101 5.63 16.32 -0.99
CA ASN A 101 6.78 15.91 -0.16
C ASN A 101 6.40 14.91 0.94
N GLY A 102 5.10 14.60 1.10
CA GLY A 102 4.58 13.68 2.11
C GLY A 102 4.63 12.21 1.71
N PHE A 103 5.17 11.88 0.53
CA PHE A 103 5.30 10.50 0.07
C PHE A 103 6.48 10.26 -0.87
N GLU A 104 6.87 8.99 -0.97
CA GLU A 104 7.79 8.46 -1.95
C GLU A 104 7.09 7.47 -2.88
N VAL A 105 7.43 7.51 -4.16
CA VAL A 105 6.90 6.56 -5.14
C VAL A 105 7.60 5.22 -4.99
N ARG A 106 6.80 4.15 -4.93
CA ARG A 106 7.29 2.77 -5.09
C ARG A 106 6.79 2.15 -6.39
N GLY A 107 5.64 2.60 -6.90
CA GLY A 107 5.13 2.17 -8.21
C GLY A 107 4.34 0.87 -8.07
N TYR A 108 4.43 -0.03 -9.04
CA TYR A 108 3.68 -1.28 -9.01
C TYR A 108 4.46 -2.41 -8.33
N SER A 109 3.79 -3.19 -7.47
CA SER A 109 4.41 -4.22 -6.63
C SER A 109 4.91 -5.42 -7.46
N SER A 110 6.17 -5.36 -7.85
CA SER A 110 6.96 -6.59 -8.04
C SER A 110 7.57 -7.03 -6.71
N LEU A 111 7.93 -6.07 -5.86
CA LEU A 111 8.13 -6.18 -4.41
C LEU A 111 7.40 -4.99 -3.75
N PRO A 112 7.16 -4.99 -2.42
CA PRO A 112 6.51 -3.86 -1.74
C PRO A 112 7.20 -2.53 -2.03
N ASP A 113 8.53 -2.54 -2.11
CA ASP A 113 9.35 -1.35 -2.38
C ASP A 113 9.50 -1.01 -3.89
N GLY A 114 8.74 -1.71 -4.74
CA GLY A 114 8.73 -1.50 -6.19
C GLY A 114 9.95 -2.00 -6.95
N LEU A 115 10.92 -2.64 -6.29
CA LEU A 115 12.04 -3.27 -6.99
C LEU A 115 11.58 -4.54 -7.70
N ARG A 116 12.17 -4.76 -8.88
CA ARG A 116 11.84 -5.92 -9.72
C ARG A 116 12.84 -7.03 -9.50
N LEU A 117 12.38 -8.19 -9.05
CA LEU A 117 13.20 -9.41 -9.01
C LEU A 117 13.56 -9.88 -10.42
N LYS A 118 14.78 -10.37 -10.62
CA LYS A 118 15.17 -11.08 -11.85
C LYS A 118 14.38 -12.38 -12.00
N PRO A 119 13.97 -12.79 -13.22
CA PRO A 119 13.02 -13.88 -13.45
C PRO A 119 13.29 -15.18 -12.70
N GLU A 120 14.57 -15.53 -12.52
CA GLU A 120 15.06 -16.72 -11.82
C GLU A 120 14.81 -16.71 -10.30
N HIS A 121 14.51 -15.55 -9.71
CA HIS A 121 14.26 -15.39 -8.28
C HIS A 121 12.76 -15.32 -7.97
N ARG A 122 12.35 -16.13 -6.98
CA ARG A 122 10.98 -16.18 -6.45
C ARG A 122 10.73 -15.21 -5.29
N ALA A 123 11.78 -14.90 -4.52
CA ALA A 123 11.75 -13.96 -3.41
C ALA A 123 13.07 -13.18 -3.31
N ASP A 124 13.04 -12.06 -2.61
CA ASP A 124 14.23 -11.28 -2.27
C ASP A 124 15.01 -11.90 -1.07
N PRO A 125 16.20 -11.37 -0.72
CA PRO A 125 16.97 -11.85 0.43
C PRO A 125 16.26 -11.74 1.79
N HIS A 126 15.17 -10.98 1.89
CA HIS A 126 14.40 -10.77 3.11
C HIS A 126 13.10 -11.59 3.14
N GLY A 127 12.87 -12.43 2.13
CA GLY A 127 11.72 -13.33 2.03
C GLY A 127 10.47 -12.69 1.42
N TYR A 128 10.57 -11.52 0.78
CA TYR A 128 9.43 -10.90 0.08
C TYR A 128 9.27 -11.51 -1.32
N PRO A 129 8.09 -12.07 -1.65
CA PRO A 129 7.82 -12.69 -2.93
C PRO A 129 7.40 -11.64 -3.97
N ARG A 130 7.24 -12.10 -5.22
CA ARG A 130 6.66 -11.26 -6.27
C ARG A 130 5.22 -10.86 -5.94
N GLY A 131 4.96 -9.56 -5.94
CA GLY A 131 3.59 -9.02 -5.88
C GLY A 131 2.83 -9.16 -7.20
N GLN A 132 1.55 -8.81 -7.19
CA GLN A 132 0.68 -8.83 -8.38
C GLN A 132 0.58 -7.46 -9.06
N MET A 133 1.64 -6.65 -8.98
CA MET A 133 1.71 -5.31 -9.58
C MET A 133 0.66 -4.35 -9.00
N ALA A 134 0.33 -4.44 -7.72
CA ALA A 134 -0.52 -3.47 -7.04
C ALA A 134 0.20 -2.12 -6.93
N TRP A 135 -0.50 -1.01 -7.19
CA TRP A 135 0.09 0.32 -7.02
C TRP A 135 0.42 0.59 -5.54
N GLN A 136 1.62 1.11 -5.27
CA GLN A 136 2.10 1.44 -3.93
C GLN A 136 2.91 2.75 -3.87
N ILE A 137 2.72 3.46 -2.77
CA ILE A 137 3.56 4.57 -2.30
C ILE A 137 3.96 4.32 -0.84
N VAL A 138 4.98 5.05 -0.38
CA VAL A 138 5.32 5.13 1.04
C VAL A 138 5.02 6.54 1.52
N LEU A 139 4.08 6.67 2.45
CA LEU A 139 3.88 7.93 3.17
C LEU A 139 5.07 8.18 4.09
N THR A 140 5.77 9.29 3.87
CA THR A 140 6.88 9.77 4.71
C THR A 140 6.38 10.69 5.81
N THR A 141 5.23 11.34 5.59
CA THR A 141 4.49 12.09 6.61
C THR A 141 3.21 11.32 6.96
N PRO A 142 3.01 10.94 8.24
CA PRO A 142 1.77 10.29 8.66
C PRO A 142 0.54 11.13 8.33
N LEU A 143 -0.56 10.46 7.97
CA LEU A 143 -1.83 11.10 7.66
C LEU A 143 -2.95 10.55 8.55
N PRO A 144 -3.96 11.38 8.88
CA PRO A 144 -5.14 10.92 9.59
C PRO A 144 -5.87 9.82 8.83
N ALA A 145 -6.20 8.74 9.53
CA ALA A 145 -6.83 7.56 8.98
C ALA A 145 -7.97 7.05 9.86
N ILE A 146 -8.85 6.25 9.26
CA ILE A 146 -9.94 5.57 9.97
C ILE A 146 -9.85 4.08 9.74
N LEU A 147 -10.12 3.30 10.79
CA LEU A 147 -10.32 1.86 10.64
C LEU A 147 -11.61 1.64 9.84
N VAL A 148 -11.51 0.80 8.84
CA VAL A 148 -12.60 0.52 7.90
C VAL A 148 -13.10 -0.90 8.08
N SER A 149 -12.16 -1.84 8.20
CA SER A 149 -12.50 -3.24 8.35
C SER A 149 -11.40 -3.96 9.12
N THR A 150 -11.83 -4.90 9.94
CA THR A 150 -10.97 -5.92 10.55
C THR A 150 -11.40 -7.23 9.91
N LEU A 151 -10.50 -7.84 9.14
CA LEU A 151 -10.74 -9.08 8.43
C LEU A 151 -10.19 -10.26 9.22
N ALA A 152 -11.04 -11.24 9.47
CA ALA A 152 -10.59 -12.57 9.91
C ALA A 152 -9.90 -13.32 8.76
N PRO A 153 -9.13 -14.38 9.05
CA PRO A 153 -8.62 -15.28 8.02
C PRO A 153 -9.77 -15.80 7.14
N GLY A 154 -9.56 -15.79 5.82
CA GLY A 154 -10.56 -16.21 4.84
C GLY A 154 -11.70 -15.21 4.57
N GLN A 155 -11.82 -14.12 5.32
CA GLN A 155 -12.83 -13.10 5.07
C GLN A 155 -12.38 -12.13 3.97
N ALA A 156 -13.14 -12.05 2.87
CA ALA A 156 -12.83 -11.13 1.78
C ALA A 156 -13.14 -9.68 2.16
N PHE A 157 -12.31 -8.75 1.70
CA PHE A 157 -12.54 -7.32 1.88
C PHE A 157 -13.70 -6.82 1.02
N ASP A 158 -14.77 -6.36 1.66
CA ASP A 158 -15.79 -5.52 1.03
C ASP A 158 -15.57 -4.06 1.45
N PRO A 159 -15.16 -3.17 0.53
CA PRO A 159 -15.01 -1.76 0.86
C PRO A 159 -16.35 -1.06 1.14
N GLY A 160 -17.49 -1.70 0.93
CA GLY A 160 -18.78 -1.04 1.04
C GLY A 160 -18.93 0.11 0.03
N ARG A 161 -20.01 0.87 0.17
CA ARG A 161 -20.33 1.96 -0.75
C ARG A 161 -19.61 3.25 -0.33
N HIS A 162 -19.14 4.01 -1.30
CA HIS A 162 -18.63 5.36 -1.06
C HIS A 162 -19.81 6.27 -0.62
N PRO A 163 -19.76 6.93 0.54
CA PRO A 163 -20.90 7.70 1.07
C PRO A 163 -21.31 8.88 0.16
N GLY A 164 -20.44 9.32 -0.76
CA GLY A 164 -20.70 10.40 -1.71
C GLY A 164 -21.17 9.99 -3.12
N ILE A 165 -21.28 8.69 -3.45
CA ILE A 165 -21.78 8.28 -4.78
C ILE A 165 -23.28 8.00 -4.69
N ARG A 166 -24.10 9.01 -5.01
CA ARG A 166 -25.50 8.81 -5.39
C ARG A 166 -25.51 8.37 -6.85
N TYR A 167 -25.96 7.16 -7.14
CA TYR A 167 -26.16 6.71 -8.52
C TYR A 167 -27.36 7.45 -9.12
N LEU A 168 -27.19 7.95 -10.36
CA LEU A 168 -28.28 8.24 -11.28
C LEU A 168 -28.84 6.92 -11.84
#